data_AF-A0A7S0SRE5-F1
#
_entry.id   AF-A0A7S0SRE5-F1
#
_cell.length_a   1.000
_cell.length_b   1.000
_cell.length_c   1.000
_cell.angle_alpha   90.00
_cell.angle_beta   90.00
_cell.angle_gamma   90.00
#
_symmetry.space_group_name_H-M   'P 1'
#
loop_
_entity.id
_entity.type
_entity.pdbx_description
1 polymer ?
#
loop_
_entity_poly.entity_id
_entity_poly.type
_entity_poly.pdbx_seq_one_letter_code
_entity_poly.pdbx_strand_id
1 'polypeptide(L)'
;AALISARVPQQLAAASRTRGGYAWMPWRWPSRGNAGADDVRKSSHQRGGEGGEGQASSDRAKLHVQHADTITGIRYGEGDAAGNVVGGSGYERELEHEREGRRNIAAACYGFARSSEGRVAIVAAGSLGFLCAWAEGQHDRVVHRYAVGALARLVAASFGQTVGPARETRGDGVRLENSSSSGHTAPAVASNKPSDTPAAGVVHAETDTIPLLTRYQRKTALRAAMTALRSGDGQAACFATAALRSVALEGDVRAHRDLVSLGAPALLLGLLTRPGEGWAAEQEIAEATRRTTVAGYGRGGRKKSAGKDGGGDAPAAAGRRVASAQANGGARGCAMRALQAFTSEAAAELGVLPTAIVRVWGGVILLAEVANGQHGCKEASLQKQASVLLTTLGL
;
A
#
# COMPACT_ATOMS: atom_id res chain seq x y z
N ALA A 1 -22.05 7.14 -7.29
CA ALA A 1 -21.70 6.12 -6.28
C ALA A 1 -22.36 4.77 -6.57
N ALA A 2 -23.69 4.67 -6.67
CA ALA A 2 -24.41 3.40 -6.93
C ALA A 2 -24.00 2.67 -8.23
N LEU A 3 -23.79 3.38 -9.35
CA LEU A 3 -23.35 2.78 -10.62
C LEU A 3 -21.89 2.26 -10.60
N ILE A 4 -21.01 2.88 -9.81
CA ILE A 4 -19.62 2.43 -9.61
C ILE A 4 -19.60 1.21 -8.67
N SER A 5 -20.47 1.22 -7.65
CA SER A 5 -20.62 0.13 -6.69
C SER A 5 -21.22 -1.14 -7.30
N ALA A 6 -21.93 -1.07 -8.42
CA ALA A 6 -22.45 -2.24 -9.13
C ALA A 6 -21.49 -2.75 -10.22
N ARG A 7 -20.86 -1.87 -11.02
CA ARG A 7 -19.98 -2.28 -12.12
C ARG A 7 -18.60 -2.77 -11.67
N VAL A 8 -18.01 -2.16 -10.65
CA VAL A 8 -16.65 -2.53 -10.22
C VAL A 8 -16.59 -3.94 -9.62
N PRO A 9 -17.51 -4.36 -8.72
CA PRO A 9 -17.54 -5.74 -8.25
C PRO A 9 -17.87 -6.74 -9.37
N GLN A 10 -18.76 -6.40 -10.31
CA GLN A 10 -19.06 -7.28 -11.46
C GLN A 10 -17.88 -7.43 -12.41
N GLN A 11 -17.11 -6.36 -12.66
CA GLN A 11 -15.91 -6.39 -13.50
C GLN A 11 -14.73 -7.10 -12.81
N LEU A 12 -14.56 -6.92 -11.50
CA LEU A 12 -13.58 -7.67 -10.70
C LEU A 12 -13.95 -9.14 -10.55
N ALA A 13 -15.25 -9.46 -10.41
CA ALA A 13 -15.76 -10.82 -10.35
C ALA A 13 -15.78 -11.53 -11.71
N ALA A 14 -15.92 -10.80 -12.82
CA ALA A 14 -15.76 -11.36 -14.17
C ALA A 14 -14.29 -11.65 -14.47
N ALA A 15 -13.39 -10.73 -14.11
CA ALA A 15 -11.94 -10.92 -14.27
C ALA A 15 -11.39 -12.09 -13.44
N SER A 16 -12.04 -12.46 -12.33
CA SER A 16 -11.64 -13.59 -11.48
C SER A 16 -12.25 -14.94 -11.88
N ARG A 17 -13.27 -14.98 -12.76
CA ARG A 17 -14.04 -16.21 -13.08
C ARG A 17 -13.78 -16.84 -14.45
N THR A 18 -13.07 -16.19 -15.35
CA THR A 18 -12.89 -16.70 -16.73
C THR A 18 -11.46 -17.17 -16.96
N ARG A 19 -11.27 -18.48 -16.96
CA ARG A 19 -10.27 -19.14 -17.81
C ARG A 19 -10.84 -19.19 -19.23
N GLY A 20 -10.18 -18.51 -20.16
CA GLY A 20 -10.42 -18.65 -21.60
C GLY A 20 -11.47 -17.71 -22.18
N GLY A 21 -11.01 -16.77 -23.02
CA GLY A 21 -11.79 -16.09 -24.04
C GLY A 21 -12.41 -14.75 -23.61
N TYR A 22 -11.80 -13.63 -24.03
CA TYR A 22 -12.50 -12.35 -24.09
C TYR A 22 -12.41 -11.69 -25.45
N ALA A 23 -13.60 -11.32 -25.94
CA ALA A 23 -13.81 -10.30 -26.96
C ALA A 23 -13.54 -8.91 -26.35
N TRP A 24 -12.85 -8.07 -27.12
CA TRP A 24 -12.38 -6.74 -26.76
C TRP A 24 -13.51 -5.71 -26.57
N MET A 25 -13.32 -4.79 -25.61
CA MET A 25 -13.90 -3.44 -25.67
C MET A 25 -12.80 -2.40 -25.38
N PRO A 26 -12.67 -1.33 -26.19
CA PRO A 26 -11.67 -0.29 -25.96
C PRO A 26 -12.15 0.70 -24.88
N TRP A 27 -11.36 0.88 -23.83
CA TRP A 27 -11.57 1.96 -22.86
C TRP A 27 -11.03 3.27 -23.45
N ARG A 28 -11.94 4.21 -23.79
CA ARG A 28 -11.60 5.64 -23.95
C ARG A 28 -12.12 6.40 -22.73
N TRP A 29 -11.25 7.23 -22.17
CA TRP A 29 -11.55 8.18 -21.10
C TRP A 29 -12.39 9.34 -21.65
N PRO A 30 -13.57 9.68 -21.10
CA PRO A 30 -14.29 10.88 -21.51
C PRO A 30 -13.71 12.10 -20.79
N SER A 31 -13.21 13.05 -21.55
CA SER A 31 -13.02 14.44 -21.13
C SER A 31 -14.39 15.10 -20.89
N ARG A 32 -14.46 15.92 -19.84
CA ARG A 32 -15.65 16.65 -19.39
C ARG A 32 -16.32 17.46 -20.52
N GLY A 33 -17.64 17.38 -20.65
CA GLY A 33 -18.43 18.32 -21.45
C GLY A 33 -19.89 17.92 -21.64
N ASN A 34 -20.78 18.65 -20.96
CA ASN A 34 -22.21 18.91 -21.16
C ASN A 34 -23.24 17.79 -21.36
N ALA A 35 -24.28 17.91 -20.52
CA ALA A 35 -25.55 17.23 -20.60
C ALA A 35 -26.37 17.66 -21.82
N GLY A 36 -27.07 16.70 -22.40
CA GLY A 36 -28.17 16.88 -23.35
C GLY A 36 -29.08 15.67 -23.24
N ALA A 37 -30.37 15.93 -22.98
CA ALA A 37 -31.43 14.95 -22.80
C ALA A 37 -32.01 14.45 -24.14
N ASP A 38 -32.87 13.44 -24.01
CA ASP A 38 -33.79 12.83 -24.99
C ASP A 38 -33.15 11.88 -26.02
N ASP A 39 -33.59 10.62 -26.09
CA ASP A 39 -34.89 10.24 -26.67
C ASP A 39 -35.22 8.74 -26.49
N VAL A 40 -36.51 8.46 -26.61
CA VAL A 40 -37.22 7.18 -26.49
C VAL A 40 -37.05 6.34 -27.75
N ARG A 41 -36.75 5.02 -27.64
CA ARG A 41 -37.32 4.03 -28.57
C ARG A 41 -37.29 2.58 -28.08
N LYS A 42 -38.46 1.97 -28.26
CA LYS A 42 -38.82 0.55 -28.09
C LYS A 42 -37.97 -0.37 -28.98
N SER A 43 -37.66 -1.57 -28.50
CA SER A 43 -37.86 -2.79 -29.29
C SER A 43 -38.03 -4.03 -28.39
N SER A 44 -39.15 -4.68 -28.61
CA SER A 44 -39.55 -5.99 -28.15
C SER A 44 -38.88 -7.09 -28.99
N HIS A 45 -38.41 -8.18 -28.37
CA HIS A 45 -38.62 -9.52 -28.94
C HIS A 45 -38.54 -10.63 -27.89
N GLN A 46 -39.51 -11.53 -28.00
CA GLN A 46 -39.73 -12.76 -27.26
C GLN A 46 -38.83 -13.89 -27.75
N ARG A 47 -38.47 -14.79 -26.83
CA ARG A 47 -38.42 -16.28 -26.90
C ARG A 47 -37.74 -16.72 -25.60
N GLY A 48 -38.20 -17.65 -24.76
CA GLY A 48 -39.09 -18.80 -24.95
C GLY A 48 -38.30 -20.07 -24.59
N GLY A 49 -38.81 -20.87 -23.64
CA GLY A 49 -38.29 -22.20 -23.22
C GLY A 49 -37.65 -22.17 -21.82
N GLU A 50 -38.31 -22.63 -20.75
CA GLU A 50 -38.40 -24.03 -20.27
C GLU A 50 -37.01 -24.62 -19.99
N GLY A 51 -36.65 -25.20 -18.84
CA GLY A 51 -37.34 -25.83 -17.73
C GLY A 51 -36.36 -26.91 -17.22
N GLY A 52 -36.24 -27.14 -15.91
CA GLY A 52 -35.41 -28.24 -15.40
C GLY A 52 -34.85 -28.04 -14.00
N GLU A 53 -35.66 -28.38 -13.01
CA GLU A 53 -35.22 -28.69 -11.65
C GLU A 53 -34.50 -30.05 -11.63
N GLY A 54 -33.50 -30.20 -10.74
CA GLY A 54 -32.83 -31.48 -10.52
C GLY A 54 -31.72 -31.40 -9.47
N GLN A 55 -32.04 -31.79 -8.24
CA GLN A 55 -31.13 -32.00 -7.11
C GLN A 55 -30.14 -33.16 -7.35
N ALA A 56 -28.90 -33.00 -6.87
CA ALA A 56 -28.02 -34.03 -6.28
C ALA A 56 -26.76 -33.31 -5.76
N SER A 57 -26.63 -32.99 -4.47
CA SER A 57 -26.13 -33.83 -3.37
C SER A 57 -24.77 -34.48 -3.60
N SER A 58 -23.82 -34.09 -2.74
CA SER A 58 -22.73 -34.89 -2.15
C SER A 58 -21.91 -35.81 -3.07
N ASP A 59 -20.65 -35.44 -3.30
CA ASP A 59 -19.47 -36.32 -3.10
C ASP A 59 -18.26 -35.82 -3.91
N ARG A 60 -17.35 -35.07 -3.28
CA ARG A 60 -15.90 -35.20 -3.55
C ARG A 60 -15.02 -34.45 -2.54
N ALA A 61 -15.11 -34.87 -1.29
CA ALA A 61 -13.96 -34.77 -0.39
C ALA A 61 -13.04 -35.96 -0.69
N LYS A 62 -12.01 -35.73 -1.51
CA LYS A 62 -10.75 -36.50 -1.69
C LYS A 62 -10.15 -36.12 -3.05
N LEU A 63 -9.39 -35.04 -3.07
CA LEU A 63 -8.35 -34.85 -4.07
C LEU A 63 -7.16 -34.16 -3.39
N HIS A 64 -6.27 -35.05 -2.98
CA HIS A 64 -4.86 -34.88 -2.69
C HIS A 64 -4.26 -33.51 -3.03
N VAL A 65 -3.65 -32.95 -1.98
CA VAL A 65 -2.34 -32.30 -1.98
C VAL A 65 -1.40 -33.01 -2.98
N GLN A 66 -1.37 -32.52 -4.22
CA GLN A 66 -0.36 -32.83 -5.25
C GLN A 66 -0.65 -31.98 -6.50
N HIS A 67 -0.53 -30.65 -6.41
CA HIS A 67 -0.59 -29.77 -7.61
C HIS A 67 0.17 -28.45 -7.41
N ALA A 68 1.31 -28.49 -6.74
CA ALA A 68 2.23 -27.32 -6.65
C ALA A 68 3.51 -27.47 -7.49
N ASP A 69 3.93 -28.67 -7.90
CA ASP A 69 5.28 -28.89 -8.45
C ASP A 69 5.30 -29.36 -9.92
N THR A 70 4.51 -28.74 -10.80
CA THR A 70 4.68 -28.98 -12.24
C THR A 70 4.49 -27.70 -13.05
N ILE A 71 5.34 -26.71 -12.79
CA ILE A 71 5.49 -25.53 -13.64
C ILE A 71 6.97 -25.42 -14.06
N THR A 72 7.42 -26.37 -14.88
CA THR A 72 8.60 -26.23 -15.77
C THR A 72 8.50 -27.23 -16.92
N GLY A 73 7.35 -27.26 -17.60
CA GLY A 73 7.22 -27.92 -18.90
C GLY A 73 7.65 -26.98 -20.03
N ILE A 74 8.92 -26.56 -20.06
CA ILE A 74 9.48 -25.91 -21.26
C ILE A 74 9.69 -27.03 -22.29
N ARG A 75 8.69 -27.28 -23.14
CA ARG A 75 8.95 -27.99 -24.40
C ARG A 75 9.76 -27.04 -25.27
N TYR A 76 11.06 -27.28 -25.36
CA TYR A 76 11.86 -26.76 -26.45
C TYR A 76 11.25 -27.32 -27.73
N GLY A 77 10.64 -26.45 -28.55
CA GLY A 77 10.20 -26.83 -29.87
C GLY A 77 11.41 -27.35 -30.64
N GLU A 78 11.29 -28.55 -31.22
CA GLU A 78 12.20 -28.99 -32.27
C GLU A 78 12.19 -27.91 -33.35
N GLY A 79 13.33 -27.24 -33.50
CA GLY A 79 13.51 -26.27 -34.56
C GLY A 79 13.58 -27.01 -35.88
N ASP A 80 12.68 -26.67 -36.80
CA ASP A 80 12.82 -27.08 -38.19
C ASP A 80 14.22 -26.66 -38.69
N ALA A 81 14.84 -27.50 -39.51
CA ALA A 81 16.20 -27.32 -40.05
C ALA A 81 16.43 -26.00 -40.82
N ALA A 82 15.37 -25.20 -41.03
CA ALA A 82 15.40 -23.87 -41.61
C ALA A 82 15.68 -22.74 -40.59
N GLY A 83 15.84 -23.02 -39.29
CA GLY A 83 16.19 -21.99 -38.29
C GLY A 83 15.12 -20.93 -38.04
N ASN A 84 13.89 -21.16 -38.50
CA ASN A 84 12.77 -20.25 -38.26
C ASN A 84 12.11 -20.58 -36.92
N VAL A 85 12.46 -19.83 -35.87
CA VAL A 85 11.78 -19.88 -34.56
C VAL A 85 10.40 -19.24 -34.68
N VAL A 86 9.45 -19.96 -35.27
CA VAL A 86 8.03 -19.57 -35.36
C VAL A 86 7.28 -20.36 -34.28
N GLY A 87 7.22 -19.84 -33.05
CA GLY A 87 6.47 -20.54 -32.00
C GLY A 87 6.31 -19.87 -30.62
N GLY A 88 7.11 -18.85 -30.29
CA GLY A 88 7.07 -18.24 -28.95
C GLY A 88 6.10 -17.06 -28.75
N SER A 89 5.62 -16.41 -29.83
CA SER A 89 5.12 -15.04 -29.71
C SER A 89 3.67 -14.88 -29.22
N GLY A 90 2.83 -15.90 -29.32
CA GLY A 90 1.42 -15.82 -28.90
C GLY A 90 1.24 -15.91 -27.38
N TYR A 91 1.82 -16.94 -26.78
CA TYR A 91 1.70 -17.22 -25.35
C TYR A 91 2.41 -16.17 -24.48
N GLU A 92 3.58 -15.69 -24.91
CA GLU A 92 4.29 -14.63 -24.19
C GLU A 92 3.50 -13.32 -24.16
N ARG A 93 2.85 -12.96 -25.27
CA ARG A 93 1.98 -11.78 -25.34
C ARG A 93 0.77 -11.93 -24.42
N GLU A 94 0.14 -13.10 -24.39
CA GLU A 94 -1.00 -13.36 -23.51
C GLU A 94 -0.61 -13.23 -22.03
N LEU A 95 0.52 -13.82 -21.63
CA LEU A 95 1.06 -13.66 -20.28
C LEU A 95 1.42 -12.21 -19.94
N GLU A 96 1.95 -11.44 -20.89
CA GLU A 96 2.23 -10.02 -20.70
C GLU A 96 0.95 -9.20 -20.52
N HIS A 97 -0.09 -9.49 -21.31
CA HIS A 97 -1.41 -8.88 -21.16
C HIS A 97 -2.04 -9.19 -19.80
N GLU A 98 -1.96 -10.44 -19.33
CA GLU A 98 -2.45 -10.80 -17.99
C GLU A 98 -1.70 -10.05 -16.88
N ARG A 99 -0.37 -9.97 -16.97
CA ARG A 99 0.45 -9.23 -15.99
C ARG A 99 0.08 -7.76 -15.95
N GLU A 100 -0.07 -7.14 -17.12
CA GLU A 100 -0.47 -5.74 -17.22
C GLU A 100 -1.90 -5.51 -16.70
N GLY A 101 -2.82 -6.45 -16.94
CA GLY A 101 -4.15 -6.45 -16.34
C GLY A 101 -4.10 -6.44 -14.81
N ARG A 102 -3.28 -7.31 -14.20
CA ARG A 102 -3.11 -7.34 -12.73
C ARG A 102 -2.51 -6.05 -12.18
N ARG A 103 -1.53 -5.45 -12.87
CA ARG A 103 -0.95 -4.15 -12.49
C ARG A 103 -2.00 -3.04 -12.48
N ASN A 104 -2.81 -2.97 -13.53
CA ASN A 104 -3.88 -1.97 -13.64
C ASN A 104 -4.94 -2.13 -12.55
N ILE A 105 -5.34 -3.37 -12.24
CA ILE A 105 -6.29 -3.64 -11.15
C ILE A 105 -5.70 -3.25 -9.79
N ALA A 106 -4.44 -3.63 -9.51
CA ALA A 106 -3.78 -3.27 -8.26
C ALA A 106 -3.65 -1.75 -8.10
N ALA A 107 -3.24 -1.05 -9.17
CA ALA A 107 -3.15 0.41 -9.20
C ALA A 107 -4.52 1.09 -8.98
N ALA A 108 -5.59 0.56 -9.59
CA ALA A 108 -6.95 1.05 -9.38
C ALA A 108 -7.39 0.87 -7.92
N CYS A 109 -7.15 -0.29 -7.32
CA CYS A 109 -7.44 -0.54 -5.91
C CYS A 109 -6.68 0.43 -4.99
N TYR A 110 -5.39 0.68 -5.27
CA TYR A 110 -4.61 1.67 -4.54
C TYR A 110 -5.22 3.08 -4.67
N GLY A 111 -5.65 3.46 -5.87
CA GLY A 111 -6.36 4.73 -6.12
C GLY A 111 -7.65 4.86 -5.32
N PHE A 112 -8.52 3.84 -5.38
CA PHE A 112 -9.80 3.81 -4.65
C PHE A 112 -9.62 3.84 -3.14
N ALA A 113 -8.58 3.21 -2.60
CA ALA A 113 -8.33 3.18 -1.15
C ALA A 113 -8.09 4.59 -0.54
N ARG A 114 -7.91 5.63 -1.37
CA ARG A 114 -7.78 7.02 -0.92
C ARG A 114 -9.07 7.61 -0.34
N SER A 115 -10.25 7.27 -0.88
CA SER A 115 -11.53 7.81 -0.39
C SER A 115 -12.27 6.82 0.51
N SER A 116 -13.16 7.33 1.36
CA SER A 116 -14.06 6.51 2.19
C SER A 116 -14.90 5.56 1.34
N GLU A 117 -15.51 6.06 0.28
CA GLU A 117 -16.40 5.30 -0.61
C GLU A 117 -15.62 4.21 -1.36
N GLY A 118 -14.41 4.55 -1.83
CA GLY A 118 -13.55 3.59 -2.52
C GLY A 118 -13.07 2.48 -1.59
N ARG A 119 -12.75 2.78 -0.32
CA ARG A 119 -12.42 1.76 0.68
C ARG A 119 -13.60 0.82 0.94
N VAL A 120 -14.80 1.36 1.14
CA VAL A 120 -16.02 0.56 1.31
C VAL A 120 -16.26 -0.32 0.09
N ALA A 121 -16.09 0.21 -1.13
CA ALA A 121 -16.25 -0.56 -2.36
C ALA A 121 -15.24 -1.71 -2.49
N ILE A 122 -13.97 -1.50 -2.10
CA ILE A 122 -12.94 -2.57 -2.10
C ILE A 122 -13.35 -3.71 -1.14
N VAL A 123 -13.80 -3.37 0.06
CA VAL A 123 -14.23 -4.37 1.06
C VAL A 123 -15.48 -5.10 0.59
N ALA A 124 -16.50 -4.36 0.11
CA ALA A 124 -17.76 -4.92 -0.37
C ALA A 124 -17.57 -5.82 -1.60
N ALA A 125 -16.61 -5.52 -2.47
CA ALA A 125 -16.27 -6.34 -3.63
C ALA A 125 -15.54 -7.65 -3.27
N GLY A 126 -15.18 -7.87 -1.99
CA GLY A 126 -14.38 -9.03 -1.57
C GLY A 126 -12.91 -8.95 -2.02
N SER A 127 -12.43 -7.76 -2.38
CA SER A 127 -11.12 -7.58 -3.00
C SER A 127 -9.93 -7.79 -2.06
N LEU A 128 -10.18 -7.84 -0.75
CA LEU A 128 -9.14 -8.00 0.25
C LEU A 128 -8.33 -9.29 0.05
N GLY A 129 -8.98 -10.39 -0.31
CA GLY A 129 -8.32 -11.70 -0.47
C GLY A 129 -7.25 -11.69 -1.55
N PHE A 130 -7.56 -11.16 -2.74
CA PHE A 130 -6.57 -11.08 -3.81
C PHE A 130 -5.50 -10.03 -3.55
N LEU A 131 -5.82 -8.92 -2.86
CA LEU A 131 -4.82 -7.92 -2.49
C LEU A 131 -3.79 -8.51 -1.51
N CYS A 132 -4.23 -9.29 -0.53
CA CYS A 132 -3.33 -10.02 0.36
C CYS A 132 -2.47 -11.02 -0.42
N ALA A 133 -3.08 -11.83 -1.30
CA ALA A 133 -2.36 -12.80 -2.12
C ALA A 133 -1.33 -12.13 -3.06
N TRP A 134 -1.64 -10.97 -3.61
CA TRP A 134 -0.73 -10.20 -4.47
C TRP A 134 0.39 -9.51 -3.69
N ALA A 135 0.13 -9.03 -2.48
CA ALA A 135 1.17 -8.51 -1.61
C ALA A 135 2.13 -9.63 -1.16
N GLU A 136 1.62 -10.83 -0.88
CA GLU A 136 2.43 -11.98 -0.50
C GLU A 136 3.14 -12.64 -1.70
N GLY A 137 2.57 -12.50 -2.90
CA GLY A 137 3.12 -13.05 -4.14
C GLY A 137 4.39 -12.33 -4.62
N GLN A 138 5.52 -13.02 -4.56
CA GLN A 138 6.84 -12.50 -4.93
C GLN A 138 7.13 -12.64 -6.43
N HIS A 139 6.22 -12.17 -7.28
CA HIS A 139 6.28 -12.43 -8.73
C HIS A 139 6.27 -11.18 -9.61
N ASP A 140 5.64 -10.09 -9.14
CA ASP A 140 5.60 -8.83 -9.87
C ASP A 140 5.69 -7.66 -8.89
N ARG A 141 6.82 -6.97 -8.91
CA ARG A 141 7.10 -5.81 -8.06
C ARG A 141 6.03 -4.72 -8.14
N VAL A 142 5.50 -4.44 -9.33
CA VAL A 142 4.52 -3.36 -9.53
C VAL A 142 3.18 -3.75 -8.90
N VAL A 143 2.73 -4.98 -9.12
CA VAL A 143 1.52 -5.52 -8.50
C VAL A 143 1.67 -5.53 -6.97
N HIS A 144 2.80 -6.03 -6.46
CA HIS A 144 3.11 -6.07 -5.04
C HIS A 144 3.04 -4.67 -4.40
N ARG A 145 3.72 -3.68 -4.99
CA ARG A 145 3.77 -2.31 -4.47
C ARG A 145 2.37 -1.69 -4.35
N TYR A 146 1.54 -1.81 -5.38
CA TYR A 146 0.19 -1.26 -5.35
C TYR A 146 -0.74 -2.03 -4.41
N ALA A 147 -0.62 -3.35 -4.35
CA ALA A 147 -1.38 -4.17 -3.40
C ALA A 147 -1.05 -3.79 -1.95
N VAL A 148 0.23 -3.69 -1.61
CA VAL A 148 0.70 -3.22 -0.29
C VAL A 148 0.18 -1.81 0.00
N GLY A 149 0.26 -0.90 -0.97
CA GLY A 149 -0.26 0.47 -0.81
C GLY A 149 -1.76 0.51 -0.52
N ALA A 150 -2.55 -0.33 -1.21
CA ALA A 150 -3.98 -0.43 -0.98
C ALA A 150 -4.29 -0.99 0.42
N LEU A 151 -3.62 -2.08 0.80
CA LEU A 151 -3.77 -2.70 2.13
C LEU A 151 -3.37 -1.73 3.25
N ALA A 152 -2.25 -1.01 3.10
CA ALA A 152 -1.78 -0.05 4.06
C ALA A 152 -2.81 1.06 4.33
N ARG A 153 -3.46 1.57 3.27
CA ARG A 153 -4.54 2.57 3.39
C ARG A 153 -5.79 2.02 4.05
N LEU A 154 -6.18 0.79 3.73
CA LEU A 154 -7.33 0.13 4.37
C LEU A 154 -7.08 -0.09 5.86
N VAL A 155 -5.88 -0.54 6.22
CA VAL A 155 -5.48 -0.71 7.63
C VAL A 155 -5.48 0.64 8.33
N ALA A 156 -4.79 1.65 7.83
CA ALA A 156 -4.73 2.97 8.48
C ALA A 156 -6.13 3.57 8.68
N ALA A 157 -7.00 3.50 7.67
CA ALA A 157 -8.37 4.01 7.76
C ALA A 157 -9.24 3.26 8.77
N SER A 158 -8.87 2.04 9.16
CA SER A 158 -9.60 1.26 10.18
C SER A 158 -9.25 1.63 11.62
N PHE A 159 -8.30 2.57 11.81
CA PHE A 159 -7.94 3.15 13.10
C PHE A 159 -8.24 4.67 13.14
N GLY A 160 -8.12 5.36 12.00
CA GLY A 160 -8.32 6.83 11.92
C GLY A 160 -9.77 7.34 11.87
N GLN A 161 -10.77 6.52 12.21
CA GLN A 161 -12.19 6.93 12.25
C GLN A 161 -12.73 7.15 13.67
N THR A 162 -11.90 7.01 14.71
CA THR A 162 -12.26 7.32 16.09
C THR A 162 -11.65 8.64 16.56
N VAL A 163 -11.63 9.66 15.71
CA VAL A 163 -11.59 11.04 16.21
C VAL A 163 -13.03 11.36 16.58
N GLY A 164 -13.41 11.04 17.81
CA GLY A 164 -14.59 11.64 18.44
C GLY A 164 -14.51 13.16 18.31
N PRO A 165 -15.64 13.89 18.29
CA PRO A 165 -15.64 15.32 18.05
C PRO A 165 -14.58 15.96 18.93
N ALA A 166 -13.65 16.68 18.29
CA ALA A 166 -12.58 17.40 18.96
C ALA A 166 -13.18 18.01 20.21
N ARG A 167 -12.71 17.57 21.39
CA ARG A 167 -13.19 18.06 22.67
C ARG A 167 -12.98 19.57 22.60
N GLU A 168 -14.06 20.28 22.30
CA GLU A 168 -14.08 21.72 22.19
C GLU A 168 -13.66 22.17 23.57
N THR A 169 -12.39 22.55 23.70
CA THR A 169 -11.88 23.17 24.90
C THR A 169 -12.63 24.48 25.00
N ARG A 170 -13.79 24.39 25.65
CA ARG A 170 -14.57 25.51 26.13
C ARG A 170 -13.58 26.34 26.92
N GLY A 171 -13.15 27.44 26.32
CA GLY A 171 -12.18 28.34 26.91
C GLY A 171 -12.77 28.88 28.20
N ASP A 172 -12.41 28.28 29.32
CA ASP A 172 -12.43 28.97 30.60
C ASP A 172 -11.46 30.14 30.45
N GLY A 173 -12.04 31.32 30.30
CA GLY A 173 -11.32 32.57 30.15
C GLY A 173 -10.46 32.84 31.37
N VAL A 174 -9.15 32.60 31.23
CA VAL A 174 -8.15 33.19 32.12
C VAL A 174 -7.99 34.65 31.70
N ARG A 175 -8.76 35.51 32.37
CA ARG A 175 -8.63 36.96 32.38
C ARG A 175 -7.30 37.32 33.03
N LEU A 176 -6.30 37.66 32.23
CA LEU A 176 -5.07 38.32 32.71
C LEU A 176 -5.41 39.81 32.93
N GLU A 177 -5.65 40.17 34.19
CA GLU A 177 -5.54 41.55 34.63
C GLU A 177 -4.06 41.88 34.79
N ASN A 178 -3.57 42.86 34.02
CA ASN A 178 -2.42 43.64 34.46
C ASN A 178 -2.66 45.11 34.12
N SER A 179 -2.62 45.88 35.18
CA SER A 179 -3.00 47.28 35.33
C SER A 179 -1.85 48.19 34.92
N SER A 180 -2.12 49.21 34.10
CA SER A 180 -1.50 50.54 34.25
C SER A 180 -2.15 51.59 33.32
N SER A 181 -2.82 52.54 33.98
CA SER A 181 -3.17 53.94 33.64
C SER A 181 -2.61 54.54 32.34
N SER A 182 -3.37 55.31 31.54
CA SER A 182 -3.92 56.62 31.94
C SER A 182 -4.83 57.22 30.83
N GLY A 183 -5.86 57.96 31.26
CA GLY A 183 -6.38 59.18 30.62
C GLY A 183 -7.17 59.09 29.31
N HIS A 184 -8.52 59.08 29.38
CA HIS A 184 -9.36 60.23 29.05
C HIS A 184 -10.87 59.91 29.04
N THR A 185 -11.65 60.97 29.24
CA THR A 185 -13.05 61.12 29.63
C THR A 185 -14.10 60.91 28.53
N ALA A 186 -15.13 60.08 28.84
CA ALA A 186 -16.60 60.26 28.68
C ALA A 186 -17.28 60.56 27.30
N PRO A 187 -18.62 60.40 27.14
CA PRO A 187 -19.49 59.26 27.51
C PRO A 187 -20.56 58.87 26.44
N ALA A 188 -21.24 57.74 26.71
CA ALA A 188 -22.65 57.38 26.43
C ALA A 188 -23.17 57.24 24.98
N VAL A 189 -23.70 56.06 24.63
CA VAL A 189 -25.12 55.83 24.29
C VAL A 189 -25.43 54.34 24.49
N ALA A 190 -26.45 54.07 25.31
CA ALA A 190 -27.04 52.76 25.53
C ALA A 190 -27.88 52.34 24.32
N SER A 191 -27.81 51.06 23.92
CA SER A 191 -28.85 50.44 23.13
C SER A 191 -29.05 49.00 23.60
N ASN A 192 -30.15 48.82 24.34
CA ASN A 192 -30.71 47.53 24.70
C ASN A 192 -31.11 46.77 23.42
N LYS A 193 -30.63 45.54 23.25
CA LYS A 193 -31.25 44.58 22.35
C LYS A 193 -31.65 43.31 23.11
N PRO A 194 -32.83 42.75 22.78
CA PRO A 194 -33.49 41.73 23.58
C PRO A 194 -32.89 40.34 23.36
N SER A 195 -33.06 39.55 24.40
CA SER A 195 -32.83 38.12 24.54
C SER A 195 -33.29 37.28 23.35
N ASP A 196 -32.35 36.57 22.72
CA ASP A 196 -32.65 35.42 21.87
C ASP A 196 -32.40 34.12 22.64
N THR A 197 -33.49 33.39 22.78
CA THR A 197 -33.66 32.03 23.31
C THR A 197 -32.59 31.05 22.79
N PRO A 198 -32.01 30.18 23.62
CA PRO A 198 -31.08 29.15 23.13
C PRO A 198 -31.86 28.14 22.27
N ALA A 199 -31.54 28.11 20.98
CA ALA A 199 -32.04 27.11 20.05
C ALA A 199 -31.69 25.72 20.58
N ALA A 200 -32.71 24.85 20.63
CA ALA A 200 -32.61 23.46 21.04
C ALA A 200 -31.42 22.78 20.33
N GLY A 201 -30.50 22.24 21.14
CA GLY A 201 -29.34 21.52 20.66
C GLY A 201 -29.76 20.38 19.74
N VAL A 202 -29.36 20.47 18.48
CA VAL A 202 -29.33 19.32 17.58
C VAL A 202 -28.30 18.36 18.15
N VAL A 203 -28.78 17.39 18.93
CA VAL A 203 -27.98 16.25 19.36
C VAL A 203 -27.65 15.48 18.08
N HIS A 204 -26.48 15.75 17.51
CA HIS A 204 -25.92 14.90 16.47
C HIS A 204 -25.73 13.52 17.10
N ALA A 205 -26.67 12.62 16.80
CA ALA A 205 -26.59 11.24 17.20
C ALA A 205 -25.20 10.72 16.80
N GLU A 206 -24.46 10.27 17.82
CA GLU A 206 -23.16 9.65 17.71
C GLU A 206 -23.34 8.44 16.77
N THR A 207 -23.08 8.65 15.48
CA THR A 207 -23.15 7.57 14.50
C THR A 207 -21.98 6.67 14.80
N ASP A 208 -22.24 5.58 15.52
CA ASP A 208 -21.33 4.46 15.71
C ASP A 208 -20.69 4.11 14.37
N THR A 209 -19.44 4.51 14.20
CA THR A 209 -18.68 4.27 12.98
C THR A 209 -18.37 2.77 12.93
N ILE A 210 -19.15 2.03 12.14
CA ILE A 210 -18.90 0.62 11.88
C ILE A 210 -17.47 0.49 11.33
N PRO A 211 -16.60 -0.31 11.98
CA PRO A 211 -15.22 -0.42 11.55
C PRO A 211 -15.15 -0.98 10.13
N LEU A 212 -14.42 -0.26 9.26
CA LEU A 212 -14.24 -0.62 7.84
C LEU A 212 -13.78 -2.07 7.63
N LEU A 213 -12.93 -2.57 8.54
CA LEU A 213 -12.40 -3.93 8.51
C LEU A 213 -12.69 -4.61 9.85
N THR A 214 -13.13 -5.87 9.78
CA THR A 214 -13.16 -6.73 10.98
C THR A 214 -11.75 -6.91 11.53
N ARG A 215 -11.64 -7.27 12.81
CA ARG A 215 -10.33 -7.53 13.45
C ARG A 215 -9.48 -8.54 12.68
N TYR A 216 -10.10 -9.63 12.23
CA TYR A 216 -9.41 -10.67 11.47
C TYR A 216 -8.89 -10.14 10.12
N GLN A 217 -9.71 -9.36 9.41
CA GLN A 217 -9.31 -8.73 8.15
C GLN A 217 -8.17 -7.73 8.36
N ARG A 218 -8.21 -6.91 9.42
CA ARG A 218 -7.11 -5.98 9.78
C ARG A 218 -5.79 -6.72 9.97
N LYS A 219 -5.79 -7.77 10.79
CA LYS A 219 -4.58 -8.56 11.08
C LYS A 219 -4.01 -9.22 9.81
N THR A 220 -4.90 -9.74 8.96
CA THR A 220 -4.51 -10.37 7.69
C THR A 220 -3.94 -9.36 6.70
N ALA A 221 -4.61 -8.23 6.52
CA ALA A 221 -4.14 -7.14 5.66
C ALA A 221 -2.79 -6.57 6.14
N LEU A 222 -2.64 -6.42 7.46
CA LEU A 222 -1.41 -5.95 8.07
C LEU A 222 -0.25 -6.93 7.85
N ARG A 223 -0.47 -8.23 8.08
CA ARG A 223 0.52 -9.27 7.79
C ARG A 223 0.96 -9.23 6.33
N ALA A 224 0.01 -9.18 5.40
CA ALA A 224 0.29 -9.14 3.97
C ALA A 224 1.07 -7.87 3.59
N ALA A 225 0.69 -6.70 4.13
CA ALA A 225 1.43 -5.45 3.90
C ALA A 225 2.87 -5.50 4.46
N MET A 226 3.10 -6.17 5.59
CA MET A 226 4.44 -6.29 6.21
C MET A 226 5.44 -7.08 5.37
N THR A 227 5.01 -7.87 4.38
CA THR A 227 5.91 -8.53 3.42
C THR A 227 6.79 -7.52 2.66
N ALA A 228 6.29 -6.30 2.48
CA ALA A 228 7.02 -5.22 1.83
C ALA A 228 8.32 -4.83 2.56
N LEU A 229 8.38 -5.00 3.89
CA LEU A 229 9.55 -4.68 4.70
C LEU A 229 10.76 -5.58 4.40
N ARG A 230 10.54 -6.72 3.72
CA ARG A 230 11.60 -7.65 3.28
C ARG A 230 11.71 -7.73 1.75
N SER A 231 10.92 -6.96 1.02
CA SER A 231 10.85 -7.07 -0.44
C SER A 231 12.04 -6.42 -1.15
N GLY A 232 12.67 -5.42 -0.54
CA GLY A 232 13.64 -4.54 -1.20
C GLY A 232 12.99 -3.43 -2.03
N ASP A 233 11.65 -3.33 -2.06
CA ASP A 233 10.93 -2.21 -2.68
C ASP A 233 10.72 -1.08 -1.66
N GLY A 234 11.54 -0.03 -1.75
CA GLY A 234 11.49 1.10 -0.83
C GLY A 234 10.14 1.83 -0.78
N GLN A 235 9.36 1.86 -1.88
CA GLN A 235 8.04 2.49 -1.88
C GLN A 235 7.00 1.62 -1.16
N ALA A 236 7.01 0.30 -1.42
CA ALA A 236 6.15 -0.63 -0.72
C ALA A 236 6.44 -0.63 0.79
N ALA A 237 7.72 -0.62 1.18
CA ALA A 237 8.15 -0.48 2.57
C ALA A 237 7.65 0.83 3.20
N CYS A 238 7.70 1.96 2.49
CA CYS A 238 7.12 3.22 2.97
C CYS A 238 5.61 3.12 3.24
N PHE A 239 4.85 2.41 2.39
CA PHE A 239 3.42 2.20 2.64
C PHE A 239 3.18 1.31 3.87
N ALA A 240 3.90 0.20 4.00
CA ALA A 240 3.76 -0.71 5.12
C ALA A 240 4.11 -0.03 6.46
N THR A 241 5.22 0.72 6.50
CA THR A 241 5.63 1.49 7.69
C THR A 241 4.62 2.57 8.08
N ALA A 242 4.00 3.24 7.11
CA ALA A 242 2.93 4.20 7.39
C ALA A 242 1.72 3.52 8.05
N ALA A 243 1.30 2.34 7.58
CA ALA A 243 0.24 1.56 8.21
C ALA A 243 0.61 1.13 9.64
N LEU A 244 1.83 0.62 9.85
CA LEU A 244 2.32 0.25 11.19
C LEU A 244 2.31 1.44 12.15
N ARG A 245 2.71 2.62 11.66
CA ARG A 245 2.67 3.86 12.44
C ARG A 245 1.25 4.23 12.85
N SER A 246 0.27 4.18 11.94
CA SER A 246 -1.12 4.44 12.28
C SER A 246 -1.63 3.46 13.33
N VAL A 247 -1.34 2.16 13.19
CA VAL A 247 -1.73 1.14 14.17
C VAL A 247 -1.08 1.40 15.53
N ALA A 248 0.14 1.91 15.59
CA ALA A 248 0.84 2.19 16.85
C ALA A 248 0.37 3.47 17.57
N LEU A 249 -0.15 4.44 16.82
CA LEU A 249 -0.64 5.71 17.38
C LEU A 249 -2.11 5.62 17.78
N GLU A 250 -2.93 4.90 17.00
CA GLU A 250 -4.39 4.90 17.11
C GLU A 250 -4.94 3.52 17.50
N GLY A 251 -4.09 2.50 17.59
CA GLY A 251 -4.50 1.14 17.90
C GLY A 251 -4.78 0.93 19.38
N ASP A 252 -5.70 0.00 19.66
CA ASP A 252 -5.90 -0.52 21.01
C ASP A 252 -4.78 -1.48 21.42
N VAL A 253 -4.80 -1.92 22.68
CA VAL A 253 -3.85 -2.90 23.24
C VAL A 253 -3.75 -4.17 22.40
N ARG A 254 -4.86 -4.59 21.79
CA ARG A 254 -4.92 -5.82 20.98
C ARG A 254 -4.22 -5.61 19.64
N ALA A 255 -4.41 -4.47 18.99
CA ALA A 255 -3.71 -4.10 17.78
C ALA A 255 -2.20 -3.99 18.01
N HIS A 256 -1.78 -3.43 19.15
CA HIS A 256 -0.36 -3.40 19.54
C HIS A 256 0.22 -4.81 19.75
N ARG A 257 -0.52 -5.71 20.41
CA ARG A 257 -0.12 -7.12 20.52
C ARG A 257 -0.06 -7.81 19.16
N ASP A 258 -0.98 -7.48 18.25
CA ASP A 258 -0.95 -8.01 16.89
C ASP A 258 0.33 -7.56 16.15
N LEU A 259 0.75 -6.28 16.28
CA LEU A 259 2.03 -5.79 15.74
C LEU A 259 3.24 -6.58 16.26
N VAL A 260 3.31 -6.80 17.57
CA VAL A 260 4.40 -7.58 18.18
C VAL A 260 4.36 -9.03 17.70
N SER A 261 3.18 -9.65 17.68
CA SER A 261 3.01 -11.05 17.24
C SER A 261 3.39 -11.27 15.77
N LEU A 262 3.25 -10.24 14.94
CA LEU A 262 3.66 -10.26 13.53
C LEU A 262 5.15 -9.91 13.36
N GLY A 263 5.89 -9.64 14.43
CA GLY A 263 7.31 -9.32 14.39
C GLY A 263 7.63 -7.92 13.84
N ALA A 264 6.68 -6.97 13.91
CA ALA A 264 6.88 -5.64 13.35
C ALA A 264 8.16 -4.93 13.82
N PRO A 265 8.52 -4.92 15.12
CA PRO A 265 9.76 -4.30 15.58
C PRO A 265 11.01 -4.85 14.87
N ALA A 266 11.11 -6.17 14.74
CA ALA A 266 12.25 -6.83 14.12
C ALA A 266 12.34 -6.51 12.61
N LEU A 267 11.19 -6.45 11.92
CA LEU A 267 11.15 -6.08 10.51
C LEU A 267 11.56 -4.62 10.28
N LEU A 268 11.08 -3.71 11.13
CA LEU A 268 11.44 -2.28 11.06
C LEU A 268 12.94 -2.06 11.30
N LEU A 269 13.52 -2.74 12.29
CA LEU A 269 14.96 -2.70 12.57
C LEU A 269 15.78 -3.31 11.42
N GLY A 270 15.31 -4.42 10.83
CA GLY A 270 15.93 -5.00 9.63
C GLY A 270 15.96 -4.03 8.45
N LEU A 271 14.88 -3.27 8.25
CA LEU A 271 14.77 -2.28 7.18
C LEU A 271 15.77 -1.11 7.35
N LEU A 272 16.18 -0.80 8.57
CA LEU A 272 17.21 0.22 8.82
C LEU A 272 18.59 -0.19 8.27
N THR A 273 18.94 -1.46 8.36
CA THR A 273 20.25 -1.94 7.89
C THR A 273 20.22 -2.30 6.41
N ARG A 274 19.15 -2.94 5.95
CA ARG A 274 19.09 -3.58 4.62
C ARG A 274 17.84 -3.18 3.81
N PRO A 275 17.63 -1.88 3.52
CA PRO A 275 16.41 -1.41 2.84
C PRO A 275 16.28 -1.82 1.37
N GLY A 276 17.38 -2.17 0.72
CA GLY A 276 17.43 -2.55 -0.69
C GLY A 276 17.70 -4.02 -0.95
N GLU A 277 17.59 -4.87 0.08
CA GLU A 277 17.71 -6.33 -0.07
C GLU A 277 16.33 -6.96 -0.20
N GLY A 278 16.20 -7.91 -1.12
CA GLY A 278 14.98 -8.70 -1.32
C GLY A 278 14.63 -8.91 -2.80
N TRP A 279 13.66 -9.78 -3.02
CA TRP A 279 13.25 -10.26 -4.35
C TRP A 279 12.87 -9.12 -5.32
N ALA A 280 12.29 -8.02 -4.83
CA ALA A 280 11.86 -6.91 -5.66
C ALA A 280 13.05 -6.05 -6.12
N ALA A 281 14.08 -5.92 -5.27
CA ALA A 281 15.33 -5.27 -5.66
C ALA A 281 16.10 -6.11 -6.70
N GLU A 282 16.14 -7.43 -6.52
CA GLU A 282 16.71 -8.37 -7.50
C GLU A 282 15.97 -8.30 -8.85
N GLN A 283 14.64 -8.27 -8.82
CA GLN A 283 13.81 -8.10 -10.01
C GLN A 283 14.12 -6.78 -10.74
N GLU A 284 14.27 -5.68 -10.01
CA GLU A 284 14.63 -4.38 -10.61
C GLU A 284 15.99 -4.43 -11.29
N ILE A 285 16.99 -5.05 -10.66
CA ILE A 285 18.32 -5.22 -11.25
C ILE A 285 18.24 -6.08 -12.51
N ALA A 286 17.48 -7.18 -12.48
CA ALA A 286 17.29 -8.05 -13.64
C ALA A 286 16.56 -7.34 -14.80
N GLU A 287 15.52 -6.54 -14.51
CA GLU A 287 14.80 -5.73 -15.51
C GLU A 287 15.68 -4.63 -16.11
N ALA A 288 16.46 -3.94 -15.27
CA ALA A 288 17.41 -2.93 -15.74
C ALA A 288 18.48 -3.53 -16.65
N THR A 289 19.00 -4.71 -16.30
CA THR A 289 20.01 -5.44 -17.09
C THR A 289 19.44 -5.83 -18.45
N ARG A 290 18.22 -6.39 -18.50
CA ARG A 290 17.53 -6.72 -19.76
C ARG A 290 17.35 -5.51 -20.68
N ARG A 291 16.96 -4.35 -20.15
CA ARG A 291 16.82 -3.12 -20.95
C ARG A 291 18.14 -2.67 -21.57
N THR A 292 19.25 -2.79 -20.84
CA THR A 292 20.58 -2.43 -21.38
C THR A 292 21.07 -3.38 -22.47
N THR A 293 20.80 -4.68 -22.34
CA THR A 293 21.19 -5.67 -23.36
C THR A 293 20.45 -5.45 -24.67
N VAL A 294 19.13 -5.20 -24.63
CA VAL A 294 18.34 -4.97 -25.85
C VAL A 294 18.78 -3.70 -26.58
N ALA A 295 19.14 -2.63 -25.85
CA ALA A 295 19.64 -1.39 -26.44
C ALA A 295 21.00 -1.56 -27.17
N GLY A 296 21.84 -2.52 -26.74
CA GLY A 296 23.14 -2.79 -27.35
C GLY A 296 23.05 -3.50 -28.71
N TYR A 297 22.09 -4.42 -28.89
CA TYR A 297 21.92 -5.16 -30.14
C TYR A 297 21.33 -4.31 -31.28
N GLY A 298 20.60 -3.23 -30.97
CA GLY A 298 20.02 -2.32 -31.97
C GLY A 298 21.02 -1.35 -32.63
N ARG A 299 22.29 -1.28 -32.17
CA ARG A 299 23.29 -0.34 -32.69
C ARG A 299 24.40 -1.01 -33.51
N GLY A 300 24.10 -2.17 -34.11
CA GLY A 300 24.99 -2.93 -35.00
C GLY A 300 25.18 -2.33 -36.41
N GLY A 301 25.43 -1.02 -36.51
CA GLY A 301 25.42 -0.29 -37.79
C GLY A 301 26.64 0.60 -38.05
N ARG A 302 27.85 0.24 -37.59
CA ARG A 302 29.14 0.58 -38.22
C ARG A 302 30.30 0.09 -37.36
N LYS A 303 30.85 -1.07 -37.70
CA LYS A 303 32.20 -1.47 -37.28
C LYS A 303 33.20 -0.52 -37.93
N LYS A 304 33.71 0.47 -37.20
CA LYS A 304 35.07 0.98 -37.43
C LYS A 304 35.95 0.34 -36.37
N SER A 305 36.83 -0.51 -36.88
CA SER A 305 37.91 -1.19 -36.20
C SER A 305 38.85 -0.22 -35.48
N ALA A 306 39.54 -0.79 -34.48
CA ALA A 306 40.74 -0.33 -33.78
C ALA A 306 40.50 0.41 -32.44
N GLY A 307 40.88 -0.26 -31.36
CA GLY A 307 40.93 0.31 -30.00
C GLY A 307 40.69 -0.76 -28.94
N LYS A 308 41.70 -1.56 -28.64
CA LYS A 308 41.70 -2.63 -27.64
C LYS A 308 41.87 -2.03 -26.25
N ASP A 309 40.83 -1.41 -25.70
CA ASP A 309 40.83 -0.94 -24.30
C ASP A 309 39.67 -1.59 -23.54
N GLY A 310 40.02 -2.59 -22.73
CA GLY A 310 39.10 -3.27 -21.82
C GLY A 310 38.82 -2.40 -20.60
N GLY A 311 37.54 -2.18 -20.26
CA GLY A 311 37.17 -1.54 -18.99
C GLY A 311 35.87 -0.72 -18.94
N GLY A 312 34.89 -0.97 -19.81
CA GLY A 312 33.76 -0.04 -20.03
C GLY A 312 32.49 -0.20 -19.18
N ASP A 313 32.28 -1.32 -18.47
CA ASP A 313 30.94 -1.62 -17.87
C ASP A 313 30.79 -1.20 -16.40
N ALA A 314 31.86 -0.83 -15.71
CA ALA A 314 31.85 -0.42 -14.31
C ALA A 314 31.06 0.88 -13.98
N PRO A 315 31.07 1.96 -14.80
CA PRO A 315 30.48 3.23 -14.39
C PRO A 315 28.94 3.22 -14.40
N ALA A 316 28.31 2.44 -15.28
CA ALA A 316 26.85 2.30 -15.31
C ALA A 316 26.31 1.51 -14.10
N ALA A 317 27.08 0.52 -13.62
CA ALA A 317 26.74 -0.22 -12.40
C ALA A 317 26.90 0.65 -11.14
N ALA A 318 27.90 1.53 -11.09
CA ALA A 318 28.12 2.46 -9.98
C ALA A 318 26.99 3.51 -9.85
N GLY A 319 26.57 4.15 -10.94
CA GLY A 319 25.47 5.13 -10.92
C GLY A 319 24.12 4.53 -10.46
N ARG A 320 23.86 3.27 -10.81
CA ARG A 320 22.64 2.55 -10.37
C ARG A 320 22.63 2.22 -8.88
N ARG A 321 23.80 1.90 -8.29
CA ARG A 321 23.92 1.69 -6.84
C ARG A 321 23.68 2.97 -6.05
N VAL A 322 24.10 4.13 -6.57
CA VAL A 322 23.88 5.44 -5.93
C VAL A 322 22.39 5.81 -5.94
N ALA A 323 21.69 5.61 -7.06
CA ALA A 323 20.24 5.88 -7.14
C ALA A 323 19.42 4.94 -6.23
N SER A 324 19.79 3.67 -6.14
CA SER A 324 19.21 2.70 -5.20
C SER A 324 19.47 3.10 -3.75
N ALA A 325 20.71 3.50 -3.41
CA ALA A 325 21.04 3.95 -2.06
C ALA A 325 20.21 5.18 -1.63
N GLN A 326 19.99 6.15 -2.53
CA GLN A 326 19.18 7.33 -2.25
C GLN A 326 17.68 7.02 -2.16
N ALA A 327 17.15 6.12 -3.01
CA ALA A 327 15.76 5.67 -2.95
C ALA A 327 15.44 4.95 -1.63
N ASN A 328 16.44 4.29 -1.05
CA ASN A 328 16.31 3.51 0.17
C ASN A 328 16.40 4.33 1.47
N GLY A 329 16.97 5.55 1.43
CA GLY A 329 16.96 6.48 2.56
C GLY A 329 15.54 6.82 3.04
N GLY A 330 14.61 6.97 2.09
CA GLY A 330 13.19 7.21 2.38
C GLY A 330 12.54 6.10 3.20
N ALA A 331 12.79 4.84 2.85
CA ALA A 331 12.27 3.68 3.57
C ALA A 331 12.83 3.59 4.99
N ARG A 332 14.12 3.85 5.18
CA ARG A 332 14.76 3.93 6.51
C ARG A 332 14.13 5.02 7.37
N GLY A 333 13.91 6.21 6.79
CA GLY A 333 13.24 7.31 7.49
C GLY A 333 11.81 6.98 7.90
N CYS A 334 11.05 6.28 7.05
CA CYS A 334 9.71 5.82 7.40
C CYS A 334 9.74 4.74 8.49
N ALA A 335 10.71 3.82 8.46
CA ALA A 335 10.90 2.80 9.49
C ALA A 335 11.20 3.43 10.85
N MET A 336 12.11 4.42 10.88
CA MET A 336 12.47 5.14 12.09
C MET A 336 11.27 5.89 12.69
N ARG A 337 10.47 6.58 11.86
CA ARG A 337 9.22 7.23 12.31
C ARG A 337 8.19 6.24 12.86
N ALA A 338 8.12 5.03 12.31
CA ALA A 338 7.25 3.98 12.84
C ALA A 338 7.75 3.47 14.20
N LEU A 339 9.06 3.27 14.36
CA LEU A 339 9.67 2.90 15.65
C LEU A 339 9.49 3.98 16.72
N GLN A 340 9.57 5.26 16.36
CA GLN A 340 9.27 6.37 17.27
C GLN A 340 7.79 6.38 17.70
N ALA A 341 6.87 5.99 16.82
CA ALA A 341 5.46 5.86 17.21
C ALA A 341 5.24 4.70 18.20
N PHE A 342 6.05 3.65 18.13
CA PHE A 342 6.01 2.53 19.07
C PHE A 342 6.47 2.95 20.49
N THR A 343 7.15 4.09 20.61
CA THR A 343 7.59 4.68 21.88
C THR A 343 6.83 5.96 22.23
N SER A 344 5.74 6.28 21.53
CA SER A 344 4.87 7.41 21.88
C SER A 344 4.21 7.18 23.25
N GLU A 345 3.78 8.23 23.93
CA GLU A 345 3.13 8.14 25.26
C GLU A 345 1.97 7.13 25.26
N ALA A 346 1.09 7.19 24.25
CA ALA A 346 -0.02 6.25 24.09
C ALA A 346 0.43 4.78 23.96
N ALA A 347 1.56 4.53 23.29
CA ALA A 347 2.14 3.19 23.19
C ALA A 347 2.92 2.78 24.45
N ALA A 348 3.51 3.76 25.15
CA ALA A 348 4.31 3.59 26.36
C ALA A 348 3.45 3.22 27.57
N GLU A 349 2.26 3.81 27.71
CA GLU A 349 1.27 3.42 28.74
C GLU A 349 0.96 1.93 28.73
N LEU A 350 0.99 1.33 27.53
CA LEU A 350 0.75 -0.10 27.35
C LEU A 350 2.01 -0.94 27.50
N GLY A 351 3.21 -0.36 27.38
CA GLY A 351 4.52 -1.00 27.55
C GLY A 351 4.87 -2.12 26.54
N VAL A 352 3.90 -2.62 25.75
CA VAL A 352 4.07 -3.78 24.86
C VAL A 352 5.04 -3.49 23.71
N LEU A 353 4.91 -2.32 23.06
CA LEU A 353 5.70 -1.98 21.87
C LEU A 353 7.15 -1.56 22.20
N PRO A 354 7.42 -0.68 23.19
CA PRO A 354 8.80 -0.34 23.58
C PRO A 354 9.58 -1.58 24.04
N THR A 355 8.95 -2.41 24.89
CA THR A 355 9.57 -3.66 25.37
C THR A 355 9.89 -4.59 24.21
N ALA A 356 9.02 -4.67 23.20
CA ALA A 356 9.25 -5.51 22.04
C ALA A 356 10.44 -5.05 21.19
N ILE A 357 10.71 -3.73 21.09
CA ILE A 357 11.90 -3.20 20.42
C ILE A 357 13.17 -3.66 21.14
N VAL A 358 13.22 -3.48 22.47
CA VAL A 358 14.38 -3.84 23.28
C VAL A 358 14.65 -5.36 23.25
N ARG A 359 13.58 -6.17 23.18
CA ARG A 359 13.68 -7.63 23.11
C ARG A 359 14.08 -8.18 21.74
N VAL A 360 14.09 -7.36 20.68
CA VAL A 360 14.65 -7.83 19.40
C VAL A 360 16.14 -8.08 19.61
N TRP A 361 16.57 -9.30 19.32
CA TRP A 361 17.98 -9.68 19.45
C TRP A 361 18.87 -8.73 18.62
N GLY A 362 19.82 -8.07 19.29
CA GLY A 362 20.69 -7.07 18.69
C GLY A 362 20.01 -5.74 18.30
N GLY A 363 18.73 -5.53 18.63
CA GLY A 363 17.97 -4.34 18.22
C GLY A 363 18.53 -3.03 18.78
N VAL A 364 18.90 -3.01 20.07
CA VAL A 364 19.53 -1.85 20.72
C VAL A 364 20.90 -1.55 20.11
N ILE A 365 21.71 -2.58 19.90
CA ILE A 365 23.03 -2.45 19.27
C ILE A 365 22.87 -1.85 17.87
N LEU A 366 21.95 -2.38 17.08
CA LEU A 366 21.67 -1.88 15.73
C LEU A 366 21.24 -0.40 15.75
N LEU A 367 20.40 0.02 16.70
CA LEU A 367 20.02 1.43 16.86
C LEU A 367 21.22 2.31 17.22
N ALA A 368 22.11 1.85 18.10
CA ALA A 368 23.34 2.57 18.44
C ALA A 368 24.30 2.66 17.26
N GLU A 369 24.43 1.59 16.47
CA GLU A 369 25.20 1.58 15.23
C GLU A 369 24.63 2.57 14.19
N VAL A 370 23.30 2.63 14.04
CA VAL A 370 22.62 3.61 13.18
C VAL A 370 22.84 5.03 13.70
N ALA A 371 22.76 5.26 15.02
CA ALA A 371 23.05 6.55 15.65
C ALA A 371 24.50 7.00 15.39
N ASN A 372 25.45 6.06 15.36
CA ASN A 372 26.85 6.29 15.02
C ASN A 372 27.13 6.36 13.51
N GLY A 373 26.10 6.30 12.67
CA GLY A 373 26.22 6.43 11.23
C GLY A 373 26.74 5.19 10.48
N GLN A 374 26.69 4.02 11.10
CA GLN A 374 27.03 2.74 10.48
C GLN A 374 25.93 2.25 9.52
N HIS A 375 26.14 1.10 8.87
CA HIS A 375 25.20 0.49 7.91
C HIS A 375 24.82 1.39 6.72
N GLY A 376 25.69 2.33 6.36
CA GLY A 376 25.43 3.32 5.33
C GLY A 376 24.38 4.38 5.73
N CYS A 377 24.06 4.52 7.01
CA CYS A 377 23.17 5.56 7.56
C CYS A 377 23.95 6.85 7.84
N LYS A 378 24.55 7.46 6.82
CA LYS A 378 25.30 8.73 6.98
C LYS A 378 24.39 9.97 7.08
N GLU A 379 23.08 9.80 6.95
CA GLU A 379 22.12 10.88 7.07
C GLU A 379 22.00 11.35 8.53
N ALA A 380 22.41 12.60 8.80
CA ALA A 380 22.38 13.19 10.14
C ALA A 380 20.98 13.17 10.79
N SER A 381 19.92 13.25 9.97
CA SER A 381 18.53 13.15 10.42
C SER A 381 18.21 11.77 11.01
N LEU A 382 18.64 10.68 10.35
CA LEU A 382 18.45 9.31 10.83
C LEU A 382 19.25 9.04 12.09
N GLN A 383 20.50 9.50 12.13
CA GLN A 383 21.37 9.37 13.31
C GLN A 383 20.72 10.04 14.53
N LYS A 384 20.29 11.29 14.38
CA LYS A 384 19.59 12.03 15.44
C LYS A 384 18.32 11.33 15.89
N GLN A 385 17.52 10.81 14.95
CA GLN A 385 16.28 10.09 15.29
C GLN A 385 16.56 8.78 16.05
N ALA A 386 17.61 8.05 15.69
CA ALA A 386 18.04 6.84 16.40
C ALA A 386 18.52 7.16 17.82
N SER A 387 19.32 8.22 18.00
CA SER A 387 19.73 8.69 19.33
C SER A 387 18.53 9.06 20.20
N VAL A 388 17.58 9.82 19.64
CA VAL A 388 16.33 10.18 20.36
C VAL A 388 15.55 8.93 20.76
N LEU A 389 15.43 7.95 19.85
CA LEU A 389 14.71 6.71 20.13
C LEU A 389 15.37 5.91 21.27
N LEU A 390 16.71 5.82 21.30
CA LEU A 390 17.45 5.19 22.40
C LEU A 390 17.18 5.89 23.73
N THR A 391 17.24 7.22 23.75
CA THR A 391 16.92 8.02 24.95
C THR A 391 15.47 7.80 25.41
N THR A 392 14.49 7.75 24.48
CA THR A 392 13.08 7.46 24.83
C THR A 392 12.90 6.05 25.39
N LEU A 393 13.75 5.09 24.99
CA LEU A 393 13.77 3.74 25.55
C LEU A 393 14.51 3.65 26.90
N GLY A 394 15.15 4.73 27.35
CA GLY A 394 15.96 4.77 28.57
C GLY A 394 17.33 4.09 28.44
N LEU A 395 17.93 4.11 27.24
CA LEU A 395 19.17 3.42 26.90
C LEU A 395 20.32 4.37 26.57
#